data_AF-A0A562ICP2-F1
#
_entry.id   AF-A0A562ICP2-F1
#
_cell.length_a   1.000
_cell.length_b   1.000
_cell.length_c   1.000
_cell.angle_alpha   90.00
_cell.angle_beta   90.00
_cell.angle_gamma   90.00
#
_symmetry.space_group_name_H-M   'P 1'
#
loop_
_entity.id
_entity.type
_entity.pdbx_description
1 polymer ?
#
loop_
_entity_poly.entity_id
_entity_poly.type
_entity_poly.pdbx_seq_one_letter_code
_entity_poly.pdbx_strand_id
1 'polypeptide(L)'
;MRIDEQPRPRWTDEQPRTRWVDQVGFRSRRPDLRLGARSHRLDRSVAPVDRIVVRHTVRTATAEYTLLLNAPDRQGRRGVGEALADAVGELRAIDLTYGPTRPGSLVSRLRRGEISPESYPPLADLVDRCAAMRAATDGWFDAWAVPGGFDPGGLLGGWAVERAAARLRAAGIDDYAVLTGPTSWYAATPRTAARGASPCTTPPTLAGPRWCWR
;
A
#
# COMPACT_ATOMS: atom_id res chain seq x y z
N MET A 1 5.86 -30.82 49.74
CA MET A 1 4.88 -30.18 48.85
C MET A 1 5.66 -29.32 47.88
N ARG A 2 5.97 -29.85 46.69
CA ARG A 2 6.75 -29.18 45.63
C ARG A 2 5.79 -28.30 44.83
N ILE A 3 6.17 -27.05 44.58
CA ILE A 3 5.46 -26.14 43.68
C ILE A 3 6.13 -26.31 42.31
N ASP A 4 5.34 -26.74 41.32
CA ASP A 4 5.72 -26.85 39.91
C ASP A 4 5.96 -25.46 39.31
N GLU A 5 7.20 -25.16 38.94
CA GLU A 5 7.54 -24.09 38.00
C GLU A 5 7.41 -24.64 36.58
N GLN A 6 6.44 -24.13 35.81
CA GLN A 6 6.38 -24.43 34.37
C GLN A 6 7.43 -23.62 33.59
N PRO A 7 8.21 -24.24 32.68
CA PRO A 7 9.20 -23.54 31.90
C PRO A 7 8.57 -22.82 30.70
N ARG A 8 8.95 -21.55 30.51
CA ARG A 8 8.65 -20.76 29.30
C ARG A 8 9.25 -21.46 28.07
N PRO A 9 8.53 -21.57 26.93
CA PRO A 9 9.13 -22.10 25.73
C PRO A 9 10.15 -21.09 25.17
N ARG A 10 11.43 -21.45 25.26
CA ARG A 10 12.50 -20.89 24.41
C ARG A 10 12.16 -21.27 22.97
N TRP A 11 11.69 -20.31 22.18
CA TRP A 11 11.67 -20.49 20.73
C TRP A 11 13.12 -20.37 20.24
N THR A 12 13.68 -21.51 19.86
CA THR A 12 15.01 -21.64 19.28
C THR A 12 14.99 -21.04 17.88
N ASP A 13 15.78 -19.98 17.73
CA ASP A 13 16.13 -19.34 16.48
C ASP A 13 17.14 -20.23 15.75
N GLU A 14 16.65 -21.17 14.95
CA GLU A 14 17.47 -21.97 14.05
C GLU A 14 16.62 -22.42 12.86
N GLN A 15 16.18 -21.45 12.06
CA GLN A 15 15.70 -21.75 10.71
C GLN A 15 16.92 -21.91 9.78
N PRO A 16 17.20 -23.12 9.27
CA PRO A 16 18.27 -23.31 8.30
C PRO A 16 17.93 -22.48 7.07
N ARG A 17 18.83 -21.56 6.69
CA ARG A 17 18.77 -20.83 5.42
C ARG A 17 18.90 -21.86 4.31
N THR A 18 17.80 -22.49 3.92
CA THR A 18 17.79 -23.47 2.86
C THR A 18 18.20 -22.77 1.58
N ARG A 19 19.43 -23.10 1.17
CA ARG A 19 19.95 -22.99 -0.20
C ARG A 19 18.80 -23.26 -1.16
N TRP A 20 18.51 -22.29 -2.03
CA TRP A 20 17.50 -22.38 -3.08
C TRP A 20 17.52 -23.79 -3.66
N VAL A 21 16.42 -24.53 -3.49
CA VAL A 21 16.21 -25.75 -4.25
C VAL A 21 16.14 -25.29 -5.70
N ASP A 22 17.10 -25.74 -6.49
CA ASP A 22 17.13 -25.53 -7.93
C ASP A 22 15.75 -25.94 -8.47
N GLN A 23 14.94 -24.97 -8.89
CA GLN A 23 13.58 -25.20 -9.40
C GLN A 23 13.65 -25.78 -10.83
N VAL A 24 14.34 -26.90 -10.99
CA VAL A 24 14.32 -27.71 -12.21
C VAL A 24 13.01 -28.51 -12.21
N GLY A 25 11.91 -27.80 -12.44
CA GLY A 25 10.57 -28.38 -12.39
C GLY A 25 9.45 -27.44 -12.78
N PHE A 26 9.65 -26.12 -12.71
CA PHE A 26 8.78 -25.18 -13.40
C PHE A 26 9.14 -25.11 -14.87
N ARG A 27 8.71 -26.13 -15.64
CA ARG A 27 8.34 -25.88 -17.03
C ARG A 27 7.07 -25.04 -17.01
N SER A 28 7.22 -23.77 -16.62
CA SER A 28 6.22 -22.77 -16.92
C SER A 28 6.06 -22.81 -18.44
N ARG A 29 4.89 -23.22 -18.91
CA ARG A 29 4.36 -22.58 -20.12
C ARG A 29 4.53 -21.10 -19.83
N ARG A 30 5.49 -20.46 -20.50
CA ARG A 30 5.63 -19.01 -20.44
C ARG A 30 4.22 -18.47 -20.58
N PRO A 31 3.73 -17.57 -19.71
CA PRO A 31 2.56 -16.82 -20.08
C PRO A 31 2.96 -16.13 -21.39
N ASP A 32 2.42 -16.63 -22.50
CA ASP A 32 2.65 -16.09 -23.83
C ASP A 32 1.93 -14.74 -23.88
N LEU A 33 2.44 -13.77 -23.12
CA LEU A 33 2.14 -12.35 -23.28
C LEU A 33 2.77 -11.94 -24.60
N ARG A 34 2.12 -12.36 -25.70
CA ARG A 34 2.35 -11.77 -27.00
C ARG A 34 1.83 -10.34 -26.90
N LEU A 35 2.75 -9.42 -26.59
CA LEU A 35 2.58 -8.01 -26.96
C LEU A 35 2.48 -8.00 -28.48
N GLY A 36 1.26 -8.18 -28.99
CA GLY A 36 0.97 -8.13 -30.42
C GLY A 36 1.52 -6.83 -31.01
N ALA A 37 1.92 -6.91 -32.28
CA ALA A 37 2.41 -5.76 -33.02
C ALA A 37 1.47 -4.56 -32.83
N ARG A 38 2.08 -3.41 -32.55
CA ARG A 38 1.42 -2.12 -32.35
C ARG A 38 0.53 -1.76 -33.54
N SER A 39 -0.73 -2.14 -33.48
CA SER A 39 -1.82 -1.43 -34.12
C SER A 39 -3.15 -1.95 -33.57
N HIS A 40 -3.47 -1.60 -32.32
CA HIS A 40 -4.83 -1.13 -32.13
C HIS A 40 -4.92 0.12 -33.00
N ARG A 41 -5.44 -0.03 -34.22
CA ARG A 41 -6.15 1.06 -34.88
C ARG A 41 -7.19 1.44 -33.84
N LEU A 42 -6.90 2.48 -33.05
CA LEU A 42 -7.88 3.11 -32.18
C LEU A 42 -9.07 3.32 -33.11
N ASP A 43 -10.15 2.60 -32.84
CA ASP A 43 -11.38 2.84 -33.56
C ASP A 43 -11.73 4.30 -33.29
N ARG A 44 -11.39 5.15 -34.25
CA ARG A 44 -11.45 6.61 -34.15
C ARG A 44 -12.86 7.08 -34.47
N SER A 45 -13.85 6.22 -34.22
CA SER A 45 -15.27 6.52 -34.32
C SER A 45 -16.05 5.95 -33.14
N VAL A 46 -15.61 6.23 -31.93
CA VAL A 46 -16.60 6.66 -30.94
C VAL A 46 -16.61 8.17 -31.06
N ALA A 47 -17.77 8.77 -31.34
CA ALA A 47 -17.96 10.22 -31.21
C ALA A 47 -17.30 10.68 -29.89
N PRO A 48 -16.77 11.92 -29.77
CA PRO A 48 -16.27 12.40 -28.49
C PRO A 48 -17.44 12.36 -27.51
N VAL A 49 -17.53 11.27 -26.75
CA VAL A 49 -18.42 11.18 -25.60
C VAL A 49 -17.78 12.17 -24.66
N ASP A 50 -18.48 13.24 -24.36
CA ASP A 50 -17.99 14.21 -23.41
C ASP A 50 -17.64 13.43 -22.12
N ARG A 51 -16.39 13.57 -21.68
CA ARG A 51 -15.80 12.78 -20.59
C ARG A 51 -15.27 13.74 -19.55
N ILE A 52 -15.50 13.40 -18.30
CA ILE A 52 -14.98 14.14 -17.16
C ILE A 52 -13.76 13.40 -16.65
N VAL A 53 -12.58 13.96 -16.91
CA VAL A 53 -11.31 13.45 -16.40
C VAL A 53 -10.95 14.19 -15.11
N VAL A 54 -10.69 13.44 -14.05
CA VAL A 54 -10.29 14.00 -12.75
C VAL A 54 -9.03 13.32 -12.26
N ARG A 55 -8.07 14.13 -11.81
CA ARG A 55 -6.94 13.69 -11.00
C ARG A 55 -7.03 14.37 -9.65
N HIS A 56 -7.07 13.59 -8.59
CA HIS A 56 -7.12 14.09 -7.22
C HIS A 56 -6.11 13.36 -6.34
N THR A 57 -5.46 14.08 -5.44
CA THR A 57 -4.48 13.52 -4.50
C THR A 57 -4.93 13.79 -3.08
N VAL A 58 -4.93 12.74 -2.26
CA VAL A 58 -5.29 12.78 -0.84
C VAL A 58 -4.08 12.41 -0.03
N ARG A 59 -3.67 13.28 0.89
CA ARG A 59 -2.68 12.94 1.91
C ARG A 59 -3.40 12.58 3.20
N THR A 60 -2.99 11.46 3.77
CA THR A 60 -3.42 10.95 5.07
C THR A 60 -2.24 10.93 6.03
N ALA A 61 -2.42 10.54 7.28
CA ALA A 61 -1.27 10.44 8.19
C ALA A 61 -0.31 9.31 7.79
N THR A 62 -0.83 8.25 7.16
CA THR A 62 -0.05 7.03 6.86
C THR A 62 0.32 6.86 5.39
N ALA A 63 -0.43 7.44 4.46
CA ALA A 63 -0.17 7.31 3.01
C ALA A 63 -0.60 8.55 2.19
N GLU A 64 -0.06 8.66 0.98
CA GLU A 64 -0.59 9.53 -0.07
C GLU A 64 -1.31 8.68 -1.12
N TYR A 65 -2.52 9.07 -1.49
CA TYR A 65 -3.32 8.38 -2.50
C TYR A 65 -3.55 9.29 -3.70
N THR A 66 -3.48 8.74 -4.92
CA THR A 66 -3.89 9.44 -6.14
C THR A 66 -5.05 8.71 -6.79
N LEU A 67 -6.15 9.42 -7.02
CA LEU A 67 -7.34 8.95 -7.71
C LEU A 67 -7.37 9.57 -9.10
N LEU A 68 -7.45 8.71 -10.12
CA LEU A 68 -7.61 9.07 -11.52
C LEU A 68 -8.96 8.54 -11.96
N LEU A 69 -9.87 9.40 -12.42
CA LEU A 69 -11.21 9.02 -12.86
C LEU A 69 -11.39 9.49 -14.30
N ASN A 70 -12.03 8.66 -15.12
CA ASN A 70 -12.48 8.99 -16.48
C ASN A 70 -13.97 8.67 -16.60
N ALA A 71 -14.82 9.57 -16.12
CA ALA A 71 -16.26 9.34 -16.06
C ALA A 71 -16.95 9.77 -17.36
N PRO A 72 -18.00 9.05 -17.80
CA PRO A 72 -18.87 9.52 -18.88
C PRO A 72 -19.71 10.73 -18.43
N ASP A 73 -20.00 11.66 -19.34
CA ASP A 73 -20.74 12.89 -19.03
C ASP A 73 -22.14 12.67 -18.43
N ARG A 74 -22.75 11.50 -18.63
CA ARG A 74 -24.02 11.11 -17.97
C ARG A 74 -23.98 11.21 -16.44
N GLN A 75 -22.79 11.12 -15.83
CA GLN A 75 -22.61 11.33 -14.39
C GLN A 75 -22.65 12.81 -14.00
N GLY A 76 -22.31 13.71 -14.92
CA GLY A 76 -22.14 15.14 -14.68
C GLY A 76 -21.02 15.47 -13.68
N ARG A 77 -20.55 16.73 -13.69
CA ARG A 77 -19.46 17.18 -12.78
C ARG A 77 -19.81 17.00 -11.31
N ARG A 78 -21.09 17.20 -10.96
CA ARG A 78 -21.59 17.03 -9.59
C ARG A 78 -21.50 15.57 -9.16
N GLY A 79 -21.98 14.62 -9.97
CA GLY A 79 -21.94 13.20 -9.63
C GLY A 79 -20.51 12.67 -9.50
N VAL A 80 -19.60 13.09 -10.39
CA VAL A 80 -18.17 12.77 -10.27
C VAL A 80 -17.56 13.37 -8.99
N GLY A 81 -17.94 14.60 -8.63
CA GLY A 81 -17.51 15.24 -7.39
C GLY A 81 -17.99 14.52 -6.13
N GLU A 82 -19.26 14.08 -6.10
CA GLU A 82 -19.83 13.31 -5.00
C GLU A 82 -19.17 11.93 -4.86
N ALA A 83 -18.95 11.22 -5.97
CA ALA A 83 -18.25 9.93 -5.97
C ALA A 83 -16.80 10.05 -5.49
N LEU A 84 -16.10 11.10 -5.95
CA LEU A 84 -14.75 11.40 -5.48
C LEU A 84 -14.76 11.69 -3.97
N ALA A 85 -15.70 12.52 -3.49
CA ALA A 85 -15.81 12.87 -2.08
C ALA A 85 -16.07 11.63 -1.20
N ASP A 86 -16.92 10.69 -1.63
CA ASP A 86 -17.16 9.44 -0.90
C ASP A 86 -15.89 8.58 -0.84
N ALA A 87 -15.19 8.41 -1.96
CA ALA A 87 -13.93 7.67 -2.00
C ALA A 87 -12.83 8.31 -1.11
N VAL A 88 -12.71 9.64 -1.13
CA VAL A 88 -11.78 10.37 -0.25
C VAL A 88 -12.20 10.24 1.22
N GLY A 89 -13.50 10.29 1.51
CA GLY A 89 -14.05 10.09 2.85
C GLY A 89 -13.68 8.71 3.42
N GLU A 90 -13.83 7.66 2.61
CA GLU A 90 -13.44 6.29 2.98
C GLU A 90 -11.95 6.19 3.31
N LEU A 91 -11.06 6.75 2.47
CA LEU A 91 -9.61 6.74 2.73
C LEU A 91 -9.24 7.42 4.05
N ARG A 92 -9.87 8.57 4.33
CA ARG A 92 -9.66 9.32 5.59
C ARG A 92 -10.21 8.58 6.79
N ALA A 93 -11.37 7.93 6.66
CA ALA A 93 -11.97 7.13 7.71
C ALA A 93 -11.07 5.94 8.09
N ILE A 94 -10.54 5.22 7.10
CA ILE A 94 -9.60 4.10 7.33
C ILE A 94 -8.34 4.58 8.06
N ASP A 95 -7.72 5.67 7.60
CA ASP A 95 -6.54 6.25 8.26
C ASP A 95 -6.85 6.76 9.68
N LEU A 96 -8.05 7.30 9.94
CA LEU A 96 -8.49 7.71 11.27
C LEU A 96 -8.67 6.50 12.21
N THR A 97 -9.29 5.44 11.71
CA THR A 97 -9.64 4.28 12.52
C THR A 97 -8.46 3.34 12.75
N TYR A 98 -7.56 3.17 11.78
CA TYR A 98 -6.51 2.15 11.81
C TYR A 98 -5.08 2.69 11.65
N GLY A 99 -4.89 4.00 11.47
CA GLY A 99 -3.57 4.57 11.20
C GLY A 99 -2.56 4.30 12.32
N PRO A 100 -1.43 3.60 12.08
CA PRO A 100 -0.49 3.25 13.15
C PRO A 100 0.19 4.44 13.84
N THR A 101 0.21 5.60 13.17
CA THR A 101 0.76 6.87 13.67
C THR A 101 -0.28 7.77 14.34
N ARG A 102 -1.56 7.39 14.32
CA ARG A 102 -2.68 8.17 14.89
C ARG A 102 -2.94 7.73 16.32
N PRO A 103 -2.66 8.54 17.37
CA PRO A 103 -2.72 8.09 18.76
C PRO A 103 -4.04 7.44 19.20
N GLY A 104 -5.17 7.92 18.66
CA GLY A 104 -6.51 7.42 18.95
C GLY A 104 -7.01 6.26 18.08
N SER A 105 -6.22 5.80 17.11
CA SER A 105 -6.61 4.69 16.24
C SER A 105 -6.67 3.36 17.00
N LEU A 106 -7.46 2.41 16.50
CA LEU A 106 -7.55 1.07 17.05
C LEU A 106 -6.18 0.37 17.06
N VAL A 107 -5.38 0.54 16.00
CA VAL A 107 -4.04 -0.03 15.90
C VAL A 107 -3.11 0.57 16.96
N SER A 108 -3.10 1.89 17.13
CA SER A 108 -2.22 2.52 18.14
C SER A 108 -2.64 2.15 19.57
N ARG A 109 -3.94 2.00 19.85
CA ARG A 109 -4.43 1.50 21.14
C ARG A 109 -4.05 0.04 21.39
N LEU A 110 -4.15 -0.81 20.37
CA LEU A 110 -3.73 -2.21 20.43
C LEU A 110 -2.21 -2.33 20.70
N ARG A 111 -1.39 -1.54 20.01
CA ARG A 111 0.07 -1.51 20.24
C ARG A 111 0.46 -1.08 21.66
N ARG A 112 -0.36 -0.25 22.31
CA ARG A 112 -0.17 0.15 23.72
C ARG A 112 -0.78 -0.82 24.73
N GLY A 113 -1.46 -1.89 24.26
CA GLY A 113 -2.13 -2.86 25.13
C GLY A 113 -3.38 -2.31 25.82
N GLU A 114 -3.97 -1.22 25.32
CA GLU A 114 -5.17 -0.60 25.90
C GLU A 114 -6.46 -1.36 25.53
N ILE A 115 -6.41 -2.14 24.45
CA ILE A 115 -7.52 -2.95 23.94
C ILE A 115 -6.98 -4.30 23.45
N SER A 116 -7.84 -5.31 23.41
CA SER A 116 -7.52 -6.59 22.77
C SER A 116 -7.99 -6.59 21.29
N PRO A 117 -7.41 -7.45 20.43
CA PRO A 117 -7.87 -7.61 19.04
C PRO A 117 -9.37 -7.91 18.91
N GLU A 118 -9.91 -8.70 19.84
CA GLU A 118 -11.29 -9.19 19.85
C GLU A 118 -12.28 -8.16 20.43
N SER A 119 -11.76 -7.10 21.05
CA SER A 119 -12.58 -6.06 21.70
C SER A 119 -13.48 -5.31 20.70
N TYR A 120 -13.11 -5.29 19.41
CA TYR A 120 -13.84 -4.61 18.35
C TYR A 120 -13.87 -5.46 17.08
N PRO A 121 -15.07 -5.81 16.55
CA PRO A 121 -15.16 -6.62 15.33
C PRO A 121 -14.36 -6.08 14.13
N PRO A 122 -14.35 -4.76 13.85
CA PRO A 122 -13.55 -4.24 12.73
C PRO A 122 -12.02 -4.37 12.93
N LEU A 123 -11.55 -4.40 14.19
CA LEU A 123 -10.14 -4.64 14.50
C LEU A 123 -9.81 -6.14 14.36
N ALA A 124 -10.68 -7.02 14.83
CA ALA A 124 -10.55 -8.47 14.65
C ALA A 124 -10.44 -8.82 13.16
N ASP A 125 -11.33 -8.28 12.33
CA ASP A 125 -11.29 -8.47 10.86
C ASP A 125 -9.96 -8.03 10.25
N LEU A 126 -9.37 -6.92 10.72
CA LEU A 126 -8.08 -6.44 10.24
C LEU A 126 -6.93 -7.39 10.65
N VAL A 127 -6.96 -7.89 11.88
CA VAL A 127 -5.99 -8.86 12.39
C VAL A 127 -6.08 -10.17 11.61
N ASP A 128 -7.29 -10.67 11.37
CA ASP A 128 -7.53 -11.88 10.59
C ASP A 128 -7.04 -11.75 9.14
N ARG A 129 -7.26 -10.59 8.51
CA ARG A 129 -6.70 -10.28 7.18
C ARG A 129 -5.17 -10.31 7.19
N CYS A 130 -4.54 -9.77 8.22
CA CYS A 130 -3.09 -9.82 8.36
C CYS A 130 -2.58 -11.25 8.55
N ALA A 131 -3.28 -12.07 9.33
CA ALA A 131 -2.96 -13.48 9.51
C ALA A 131 -3.10 -14.27 8.19
N ALA A 132 -4.16 -14.01 7.42
CA ALA A 132 -4.35 -14.61 6.10
C ALA A 132 -3.23 -14.21 5.12
N MET A 133 -2.83 -12.94 5.11
CA MET A 133 -1.72 -12.45 4.28
C MET A 133 -0.38 -13.08 4.68
N ARG A 134 -0.14 -13.24 5.99
CA ARG A 134 1.04 -13.95 6.49
C ARG A 134 1.08 -15.39 5.97
N ALA A 135 -0.03 -16.11 6.09
CA ALA A 135 -0.12 -17.49 5.62
C ALA A 135 0.08 -17.58 4.10
N ALA A 136 -0.53 -16.68 3.32
CA ALA A 136 -0.42 -16.65 1.86
C ALA A 136 1.00 -16.31 1.36
N THR A 137 1.83 -15.71 2.23
CA THR A 137 3.19 -15.29 1.89
C THR A 137 4.23 -16.10 2.65
N ASP A 138 3.90 -17.26 3.21
CA ASP A 138 4.84 -18.10 4.00
C ASP A 138 5.61 -17.32 5.08
N GLY A 139 4.97 -16.31 5.68
CA GLY A 139 5.57 -15.46 6.71
C GLY A 139 6.41 -14.29 6.20
N TRP A 140 6.54 -14.09 4.87
CA TRP A 140 7.24 -12.91 4.32
C TRP A 140 6.55 -11.60 4.70
N PHE A 141 5.21 -11.61 4.78
CA PHE A 141 4.46 -10.56 5.46
C PHE A 141 4.16 -11.00 6.90
N ASP A 142 4.53 -10.20 7.88
CA ASP A 142 4.13 -10.41 9.27
C ASP A 142 3.88 -9.08 9.98
N ALA A 143 2.61 -8.79 10.25
CA ALA A 143 2.20 -7.57 10.94
C ALA A 143 2.70 -7.51 12.40
N TRP A 144 3.11 -8.64 13.00
CA TRP A 144 3.60 -8.69 14.38
C TRP A 144 5.13 -8.68 14.49
N ALA A 145 5.86 -8.79 13.38
CA ALA A 145 7.33 -8.84 13.39
C ALA A 145 7.99 -7.46 13.59
N VAL A 146 7.21 -6.37 13.54
CA VAL A 146 7.74 -5.01 13.62
C VAL A 146 7.99 -4.61 15.08
N PRO A 147 9.10 -3.90 15.38
CA PRO A 147 9.31 -3.34 16.71
C PRO A 147 8.15 -2.44 17.17
N GLY A 148 7.67 -2.68 18.38
CA GLY A 148 6.50 -1.98 18.93
C GLY A 148 5.16 -2.63 18.56
N GLY A 149 5.17 -3.89 18.11
CA GLY A 149 3.99 -4.75 18.03
C GLY A 149 3.29 -4.71 16.67
N PHE A 150 1.97 -4.75 16.69
CA PHE A 150 1.13 -4.86 15.50
C PHE A 150 1.24 -3.65 14.56
N ASP A 151 1.74 -3.87 13.34
CA ASP A 151 1.77 -2.89 12.25
C ASP A 151 1.16 -3.49 10.96
N PRO A 152 -0.10 -3.14 10.63
CA PRO A 152 -0.76 -3.62 9.43
C PRO A 152 -0.41 -2.80 8.18
N GLY A 153 0.53 -1.85 8.23
CA GLY A 153 0.75 -0.84 7.18
C GLY A 153 0.87 -1.40 5.76
N GLY A 154 1.57 -2.54 5.60
CA GLY A 154 1.72 -3.20 4.30
C GLY A 154 0.40 -3.73 3.69
N LEU A 155 -0.55 -4.14 4.54
CA LEU A 155 -1.88 -4.59 4.10
C LEU A 155 -2.88 -3.42 4.04
N LEU A 156 -2.77 -2.49 4.99
CA LEU A 156 -3.74 -1.41 5.19
C LEU A 156 -3.84 -0.49 3.97
N GLY A 157 -2.72 -0.18 3.31
CA GLY A 157 -2.72 0.65 2.11
C GLY A 157 -3.45 -0.01 0.93
N GLY A 158 -3.20 -1.30 0.69
CA GLY A 158 -3.90 -2.06 -0.34
C GLY A 158 -5.39 -2.18 -0.06
N TRP A 159 -5.76 -2.48 1.18
CA TRP A 159 -7.16 -2.55 1.59
C TRP A 159 -7.88 -1.20 1.46
N ALA A 160 -7.22 -0.09 1.80
CA ALA A 160 -7.77 1.25 1.62
C ALA A 160 -8.05 1.58 0.14
N VAL A 161 -7.13 1.19 -0.76
CA VAL A 161 -7.31 1.31 -2.22
C VAL A 161 -8.52 0.51 -2.69
N GLU A 162 -8.68 -0.74 -2.25
CA GLU A 162 -9.82 -1.59 -2.59
C GLU A 162 -11.16 -0.98 -2.13
N ARG A 163 -11.18 -0.43 -0.91
CA ARG A 163 -12.35 0.23 -0.32
C ARG A 163 -12.75 1.49 -1.09
N ALA A 164 -11.79 2.35 -1.43
CA ALA A 164 -12.04 3.54 -2.25
C ALA A 164 -12.52 3.16 -3.67
N ALA A 165 -11.91 2.15 -4.28
CA ALA A 165 -12.33 1.61 -5.58
C ALA A 165 -13.76 1.06 -5.55
N ALA A 166 -14.17 0.43 -4.44
CA ALA A 166 -15.55 -0.01 -4.27
C ALA A 166 -16.55 1.15 -4.21
N ARG A 167 -16.19 2.28 -3.58
CA ARG A 167 -17.02 3.51 -3.59
C ARG A 167 -17.22 4.06 -5.01
N LEU A 168 -16.15 4.13 -5.80
CA LEU A 168 -16.20 4.61 -7.18
C LEU A 168 -17.09 3.72 -8.07
N ARG A 169 -16.96 2.40 -7.97
CA ARG A 169 -17.83 1.44 -8.69
C ARG A 169 -19.28 1.56 -8.29
N ALA A 170 -19.57 1.72 -7.00
CA ALA A 170 -20.94 1.90 -6.51
C ALA A 170 -21.59 3.18 -7.07
N ALA A 171 -20.79 4.20 -7.40
CA ALA A 171 -21.25 5.42 -8.06
C ALA A 171 -21.33 5.32 -9.61
N GLY A 172 -21.04 4.13 -10.17
CA GLY A 172 -21.07 3.87 -11.60
C GLY A 172 -19.89 4.47 -12.37
N ILE A 173 -18.76 4.70 -11.70
CA ILE A 173 -17.49 5.08 -12.30
C ILE A 173 -16.65 3.81 -12.42
N ASP A 174 -16.52 3.29 -13.64
CA ASP A 174 -15.85 2.02 -13.91
C ASP A 174 -14.47 2.19 -14.57
N ASP A 175 -14.16 3.38 -15.09
CA ASP A 175 -12.85 3.74 -15.64
C ASP A 175 -12.14 4.65 -14.63
N TYR A 176 -11.35 4.01 -13.76
CA TYR A 176 -10.58 4.69 -12.71
C TYR A 176 -9.31 3.93 -12.35
N ALA A 177 -8.38 4.65 -11.72
CA ALA A 177 -7.25 4.08 -10.99
C ALA A 177 -7.13 4.75 -9.62
N VAL A 178 -6.93 3.94 -8.58
CA VAL A 178 -6.60 4.41 -7.23
C VAL A 178 -5.21 3.88 -6.91
N LEU A 179 -4.28 4.78 -6.69
CA LEU A 179 -2.87 4.48 -6.44
C LEU A 179 -2.55 4.86 -5.00
N THR A 180 -1.80 4.02 -4.31
CA THR A 180 -1.20 4.35 -3.02
C THR A 180 0.30 4.57 -3.20
N GLY A 181 0.80 5.64 -2.62
CA GLY A 181 2.22 5.97 -2.53
C GLY A 181 2.64 6.09 -1.06
N PRO A 182 3.95 5.94 -0.78
CA PRO A 182 4.45 6.22 0.56
C PRO A 182 4.17 7.68 0.92
N THR A 183 3.75 7.95 2.17
CA THR A 183 3.80 9.32 2.70
C THR A 183 5.23 9.83 2.55
N SER A 184 5.40 11.10 2.19
CA SER A 184 6.65 11.72 1.73
C SER A 184 7.84 11.73 2.71
N TRP A 185 7.82 10.97 3.80
CA TRP A 185 9.00 10.74 4.64
C TRP A 185 10.11 9.97 3.90
N TYR A 186 9.80 9.32 2.77
CA TYR A 186 10.78 8.79 1.80
C TYR A 186 10.68 9.41 0.40
N ALA A 187 10.12 10.62 0.25
CA ALA A 187 10.26 11.34 -1.01
C ALA A 187 11.65 12.00 -1.05
N ALA A 188 12.67 11.23 -1.45
CA ALA A 188 13.81 11.83 -2.12
C ALA A 188 13.25 12.64 -3.29
N THR A 189 13.36 13.96 -3.21
CA THR A 189 12.93 14.86 -4.28
C THR A 189 13.60 14.39 -5.58
N PRO A 190 12.84 14.12 -6.66
CA PRO A 190 13.47 13.96 -7.95
C PRO A 190 14.07 15.32 -8.29
N ARG A 191 15.40 15.41 -8.17
CA ARG A 191 16.17 16.59 -8.55
C ARG A 191 15.88 16.82 -10.02
N THR A 192 15.04 17.80 -10.31
CA THR A 192 14.75 18.24 -11.67
C THR A 192 16.08 18.55 -12.33
N ALA A 193 16.44 17.73 -13.32
CA ALA A 193 17.57 17.98 -14.20
C ALA A 193 17.24 19.20 -15.07
N ALA A 194 17.45 20.40 -14.54
CA ALA A 194 17.57 21.60 -15.33
C ALA A 194 18.94 21.58 -16.02
N ARG A 195 18.89 21.55 -17.35
CA ARG A 195 20.03 21.68 -18.25
C ARG A 195 20.65 23.08 -18.08
N GLY A 196 21.97 23.13 -17.97
CA GLY A 196 22.76 24.37 -18.03
C GLY A 196 24.18 24.13 -17.52
N ALA A 197 25.14 24.04 -18.45
CA ALA A 197 26.59 24.04 -18.19
C ALA A 197 26.99 25.31 -17.40
N SER A 198 28.00 25.31 -16.52
CA SER A 198 29.43 25.13 -16.83
C SER A 198 30.27 24.76 -15.59
N PRO A 199 31.51 24.26 -15.77
CA PRO A 199 32.32 23.66 -14.70
C PRO A 199 33.16 24.69 -13.94
N CYS A 200 33.28 24.52 -12.63
CA CYS A 200 34.34 25.14 -11.84
C CYS A 200 35.00 24.08 -10.94
N THR A 201 36.20 23.70 -11.35
CA THR A 201 37.42 23.36 -10.58
C THR A 201 37.27 22.84 -9.13
N THR A 202 37.73 21.60 -8.94
CA THR A 202 38.00 20.78 -7.73
C THR A 202 38.97 21.39 -6.68
N PRO A 203 39.21 20.76 -5.50
CA PRO A 203 38.37 20.56 -4.29
C PRO A 203 39.16 21.07 -3.02
N PRO A 204 38.89 20.75 -1.73
CA PRO A 204 39.05 19.40 -1.16
C PRO A 204 38.15 19.04 0.07
N THR A 205 38.10 17.72 0.35
CA THR A 205 37.87 17.01 1.64
C THR A 205 36.80 17.48 2.64
N LEU A 206 35.82 16.60 2.92
CA LEU A 206 35.61 16.02 4.26
C LEU A 206 34.54 14.91 4.22
N ALA A 207 34.78 13.91 5.06
CA ALA A 207 34.14 12.61 5.07
C ALA A 207 32.69 12.65 5.56
N GLY A 208 31.84 11.81 4.96
CA GLY A 208 30.54 11.41 5.49
C GLY A 208 30.39 9.90 5.39
N PRO A 209 29.80 9.22 6.40
CA PRO A 209 29.81 7.77 6.48
C PRO A 209 28.85 7.13 5.46
N ARG A 210 29.35 6.07 4.82
CA ARG A 210 28.61 5.17 3.93
C ARG A 210 27.83 4.17 4.78
N TRP A 211 26.51 4.12 4.63
CA TRP A 211 25.71 3.01 5.12
C TRP A 211 25.56 1.98 3.99
N CYS A 212 26.36 0.91 4.08
CA CYS A 212 26.15 -0.31 3.31
C CYS A 212 25.07 -1.15 3.99
N TRP A 213 23.96 -1.40 3.31
CA TRP A 213 23.00 -2.42 3.72
C TRP A 213 23.56 -3.79 3.36
N ARG A 214 23.55 -4.72 4.32
CA ARG A 214 23.94 -6.11 4.17
C ARG A 214 22.71 -7.00 4.26
#